data_AF-A0A7J4RME8-F1
#
_entry.id   AF-A0A7J4RME8-F1
#
_cell.length_a   1.000
_cell.length_b   1.000
_cell.length_c   1.000
_cell.angle_alpha   90.00
_cell.angle_beta   90.00
_cell.angle_gamma   90.00
#
_symmetry.space_group_name_H-M   'P 1'
#
loop_
_entity.id
_entity.type
_entity.pdbx_description
1 polymer ?
#
loop_
_entity_poly.entity_id
_entity_poly.type
_entity_poly.pdbx_seq_one_letter_code
_entity_poly.pdbx_strand_id
1 'polypeptide(L)'
;EVISVSVSPEASELGFWILIGAHTDGLWGKDVIKRHSKIHRYWWIDNTTASLACDDSGVCTPSAEVGNAFGGPIYVAIPAGSEFGEFDVTISGAVRAPMFVLNETSDFEWIYSERDNPAPWTELVSNNFIMTVPSHEIRELYNAAALMEWWDEALSMEHELYGYEPWPRVERAVFDVQISAGWMHSGYPFMAHDLSVEDVVNLSYMAENGDWGMFHEL
;
A
#
# COMPACT_ATOMS: atom_id res chain seq x y z
N GLU A 1 6.35 -12.14 11.89
CA GLU A 1 6.33 -13.52 11.40
C GLU A 1 7.03 -13.58 10.04
N VAL A 2 7.42 -14.77 9.60
CA VAL A 2 8.01 -14.99 8.27
C VAL A 2 6.90 -15.49 7.36
N ILE A 3 6.83 -14.95 6.15
CA ILE A 3 5.93 -15.40 5.10
C ILE A 3 6.74 -16.08 4.00
N SER A 4 6.10 -17.00 3.29
CA SER A 4 6.66 -17.65 2.12
C SER A 4 6.13 -16.98 0.85
N VAL A 5 7.02 -16.68 -0.08
CA VAL A 5 6.70 -16.11 -1.39
C VAL A 5 7.16 -17.09 -2.46
N SER A 6 6.23 -17.59 -3.26
CA SER A 6 6.50 -18.52 -4.35
C SER A 6 6.07 -17.96 -5.70
N VAL A 7 6.89 -18.21 -6.72
CA VAL A 7 6.67 -17.76 -8.10
C VAL A 7 7.02 -18.86 -9.10
N SER A 8 6.61 -18.70 -10.36
CA SER A 8 7.06 -19.60 -11.42
C SER A 8 8.56 -19.46 -11.69
N PRO A 9 9.22 -20.47 -12.28
CA PRO A 9 10.60 -20.35 -12.75
C PRO A 9 10.85 -19.13 -13.63
N GLU A 10 9.95 -18.84 -14.57
CA GLU A 10 10.05 -17.70 -15.48
C GLU A 10 9.94 -16.37 -14.71
N ALA A 11 9.00 -16.26 -13.78
CA ALA A 11 8.84 -15.09 -12.94
C ALA A 11 10.05 -14.86 -12.01
N SER A 12 10.75 -15.93 -11.61
CA SER A 12 11.98 -15.82 -10.82
C SER A 12 13.16 -15.25 -11.61
N GLU A 13 13.12 -15.25 -12.94
CA GLU A 13 14.15 -14.63 -13.78
C GLU A 13 13.97 -13.11 -13.93
N LEU A 14 12.77 -12.59 -13.63
CA LEU A 14 12.45 -11.17 -13.79
C LEU A 14 13.20 -10.28 -12.81
N GLY A 15 13.38 -10.75 -11.56
CA GLY A 15 13.99 -9.97 -10.49
C GLY A 15 13.07 -8.83 -10.00
N PHE A 16 12.47 -9.00 -8.82
CA PHE A 16 11.61 -7.98 -8.22
C PHE A 16 11.78 -7.92 -6.71
N TRP A 17 11.20 -6.90 -6.08
CA TRP A 17 11.25 -6.75 -4.63
C TRP A 17 9.93 -7.17 -3.97
N ILE A 18 10.02 -7.81 -2.82
CA ILE A 18 8.92 -7.85 -1.84
C ILE A 18 9.19 -6.79 -0.79
N LEU A 19 8.30 -5.80 -0.69
CA LEU A 19 8.30 -4.79 0.35
C LEU A 19 7.29 -5.16 1.42
N ILE A 20 7.71 -5.19 2.68
CA ILE A 20 6.82 -5.36 3.83
C ILE A 20 6.85 -4.08 4.65
N GLY A 21 5.72 -3.36 4.69
CA GLY A 21 5.54 -2.05 5.30
C GLY A 21 5.50 -0.92 4.27
N ALA A 22 4.47 -0.07 4.32
CA ALA A 22 4.21 0.99 3.33
C ALA A 22 5.12 2.22 3.44
N HIS A 23 5.84 2.36 4.55
CA HIS A 23 6.54 3.59 4.91
C HIS A 23 7.83 3.75 4.12
N THR A 24 8.27 4.99 3.90
CA THR A 24 9.61 5.32 3.36
C THR A 24 10.49 6.04 4.38
N ASP A 25 9.86 6.61 5.42
CA ASP A 25 10.53 7.40 6.44
C ASP A 25 11.51 6.64 7.34
N GLY A 26 12.58 7.36 7.70
CA GLY A 26 13.48 7.04 8.81
C GLY A 26 13.45 8.14 9.87
N LEU A 27 13.24 7.77 11.14
CA LEU A 27 13.12 8.71 12.26
C LEU A 27 14.42 8.88 13.08
N TRP A 28 15.57 8.42 12.57
CA TRP A 28 16.84 8.44 13.30
C TRP A 28 17.32 9.85 13.68
N GLY A 29 16.85 10.88 12.98
CA GLY A 29 17.16 12.28 13.25
C GLY A 29 16.21 12.98 14.21
N LYS A 30 15.24 12.28 14.82
CA LYS A 30 14.28 12.88 15.75
C LYS A 30 14.79 12.80 17.19
N ASP A 31 14.59 13.88 17.95
CA ASP A 31 14.91 13.92 19.38
C ASP A 31 14.01 12.99 20.21
N VAL A 32 12.75 12.83 19.79
CA VAL A 32 11.76 11.93 20.39
C VAL A 32 11.25 10.98 19.33
N ILE A 33 11.26 9.69 19.63
CA ILE A 33 10.82 8.63 18.72
C ILE A 33 9.56 7.97 19.29
N LYS A 34 8.42 8.11 18.60
CA LYS A 34 7.10 7.53 18.96
C LYS A 34 6.92 6.08 18.48
N ARG A 35 7.67 5.67 17.44
CA ARG A 35 7.71 4.29 16.90
C ARG A 35 9.09 3.97 16.39
N HIS A 36 9.43 2.69 16.17
CA HIS A 36 10.75 2.33 15.65
C HIS A 36 11.08 3.11 14.36
N SER A 37 12.34 3.51 14.20
CA SER A 37 12.74 4.49 13.18
C SER A 37 12.48 4.01 11.76
N LYS A 38 12.79 2.74 11.47
CA LYS A 38 12.54 2.10 10.18
C LYS A 38 11.64 0.88 10.40
N ILE A 39 10.44 0.91 9.84
CA ILE A 39 9.42 -0.15 9.99
C ILE A 39 9.04 -0.82 8.67
N HIS A 40 9.82 -0.60 7.62
CA HIS A 40 9.67 -1.26 6.33
C HIS A 40 10.93 -2.05 5.96
N ARG A 41 10.78 -3.08 5.14
CA ARG A 41 11.91 -3.89 4.64
C ARG A 41 11.65 -4.41 3.24
N TYR A 42 12.69 -4.32 2.41
CA TYR A 42 12.72 -4.88 1.06
C TYR A 42 13.48 -6.20 1.03
N TRP A 43 13.00 -7.13 0.21
CA TRP A 43 13.60 -8.44 -0.05
C TRP A 43 13.67 -8.68 -1.55
N TRP A 44 14.86 -8.96 -2.08
CA TRP A 44 15.03 -9.22 -3.52
C TRP A 44 14.66 -10.67 -3.83
N ILE A 45 13.82 -10.86 -4.84
CA ILE A 45 13.37 -12.16 -5.32
C ILE A 45 13.86 -12.35 -6.74
N ASP A 46 14.76 -13.32 -6.91
CA ASP A 46 15.21 -13.82 -8.21
C ASP A 46 15.57 -15.31 -8.12
N ASN A 47 16.10 -15.86 -9.21
CA ASN A 47 16.57 -17.25 -9.30
C ASN A 47 17.78 -17.58 -8.39
N THR A 48 18.42 -16.58 -7.76
CA THR A 48 19.55 -16.76 -6.84
C THR A 48 19.13 -16.67 -5.37
N THR A 49 18.09 -15.90 -5.06
CA THR A 49 17.57 -15.74 -3.70
C THR A 49 16.44 -16.71 -3.38
N ALA A 50 15.73 -17.20 -4.40
CA ALA A 50 14.71 -18.24 -4.24
C ALA A 50 15.35 -19.63 -4.12
N SER A 51 14.90 -20.39 -3.13
CA SER A 51 15.17 -21.82 -3.00
C SER A 51 14.06 -22.64 -3.66
N LEU A 52 14.36 -23.87 -4.11
CA LEU A 52 13.32 -24.74 -4.65
C LEU A 52 12.53 -25.39 -3.51
N ALA A 53 11.23 -25.13 -3.46
CA ALA A 53 10.27 -25.84 -2.63
C ALA A 53 9.50 -26.84 -3.51
N CYS A 54 9.62 -28.13 -3.21
CA CYS A 54 8.98 -29.20 -3.99
C CYS A 54 7.78 -29.77 -3.24
N ASP A 55 6.69 -30.01 -3.96
CA ASP A 55 5.52 -30.72 -3.42
C ASP A 55 5.74 -32.25 -3.41
N ASP A 56 4.79 -32.98 -2.84
CA ASP A 56 4.82 -34.45 -2.74
C ASP A 56 4.82 -35.15 -4.11
N SER A 57 4.44 -34.44 -5.18
CA SER A 57 4.48 -34.95 -6.56
C SER A 57 5.84 -34.73 -7.24
N GLY A 58 6.77 -34.04 -6.57
CA GLY A 58 8.11 -33.72 -7.07
C GLY A 58 8.16 -32.48 -7.94
N VAL A 59 7.09 -31.68 -8.01
CA VAL A 59 7.08 -30.40 -8.72
C VAL A 59 7.69 -29.34 -7.81
N CYS A 60 8.79 -28.74 -8.27
CA CYS A 60 9.53 -27.73 -7.52
C CYS A 60 9.22 -26.33 -8.03
N THR A 61 8.93 -25.42 -7.11
CA THR A 61 8.67 -24.00 -7.38
C THR A 61 9.71 -23.13 -6.65
N PRO A 62 10.26 -22.09 -7.31
CA PRO A 62 11.04 -21.08 -6.61
C PRO A 62 10.24 -20.45 -5.47
N SER A 63 10.84 -20.45 -4.28
CA SER A 63 10.24 -19.95 -3.04
C SER A 63 11.28 -19.25 -2.15
N ALA A 64 10.88 -18.14 -1.54
CA ALA A 64 11.70 -17.34 -0.65
C ALA A 64 10.96 -17.00 0.64
N GLU A 65 11.67 -17.07 1.76
CA GLU A 65 11.17 -16.71 3.08
C GLU A 65 11.53 -15.25 3.39
N VAL A 66 10.52 -14.41 3.60
CA VAL A 66 10.68 -12.97 3.81
C VAL A 66 9.93 -12.53 5.06
N GLY A 67 10.35 -11.42 5.68
CA GLY A 67 9.68 -10.94 6.88
C GLY A 67 10.10 -9.55 7.33
N ASN A 68 9.27 -8.97 8.18
CA ASN A 68 9.55 -7.72 8.89
C ASN A 68 9.14 -7.88 10.35
N ALA A 69 10.00 -7.43 11.28
CA ALA A 69 9.77 -7.54 12.72
C ALA A 69 8.51 -6.78 13.18
N PHE A 70 8.10 -5.75 12.42
CA PHE A 70 6.93 -4.93 12.71
C PHE A 70 5.68 -5.35 11.92
N GLY A 71 5.82 -6.30 10.99
CA GLY A 71 4.79 -6.58 9.99
C GLY A 71 4.57 -5.39 9.06
N GLY A 72 3.39 -5.36 8.42
CA GLY A 72 2.96 -4.29 7.51
C GLY A 72 2.34 -4.86 6.23
N PRO A 73 1.68 -4.01 5.42
CA PRO A 73 1.21 -4.41 4.10
C PRO A 73 2.35 -4.98 3.25
N ILE A 74 2.02 -5.95 2.40
CA ILE A 74 2.99 -6.66 1.55
C ILE A 74 2.79 -6.19 0.10
N TYR A 75 3.86 -5.71 -0.52
CA TYR A 75 3.84 -5.24 -1.90
C TYR A 75 4.82 -6.04 -2.75
N VAL A 76 4.39 -6.36 -3.97
CA VAL A 76 5.27 -6.75 -5.06
C VAL A 76 5.76 -5.46 -5.72
N ALA A 77 6.99 -5.05 -5.41
CA ALA A 77 7.58 -3.80 -5.86
C ALA A 77 8.42 -4.05 -7.13
N ILE A 78 7.88 -3.59 -8.26
CA ILE A 78 8.47 -3.73 -9.59
C ILE A 78 9.40 -2.55 -9.88
N PRO A 79 10.63 -2.78 -10.35
CA PRO A 79 11.50 -1.69 -10.80
C PRO A 79 10.84 -0.84 -11.90
N ALA A 80 11.05 0.48 -11.84
CA ALA A 80 10.52 1.39 -12.85
C ALA A 80 11.10 1.08 -14.24
N GLY A 81 10.24 1.07 -15.26
CA GLY A 81 10.63 0.76 -16.63
C GLY A 81 10.75 -0.73 -16.95
N SER A 82 10.37 -1.62 -16.03
CA SER A 82 10.26 -3.05 -16.29
C SER A 82 9.15 -3.39 -17.30
N GLU A 83 9.39 -4.40 -18.15
CA GLU A 83 8.44 -4.92 -19.14
C GLU A 83 7.97 -6.33 -18.78
N PHE A 84 7.67 -6.57 -17.49
CA PHE A 84 7.44 -7.92 -16.95
C PHE A 84 6.14 -8.58 -17.41
N GLY A 85 5.16 -7.78 -17.87
CA GLY A 85 3.81 -8.27 -18.12
C GLY A 85 3.12 -8.76 -16.84
N GLU A 86 2.08 -9.58 -17.00
CA GLU A 86 1.39 -10.22 -15.89
C GLU A 86 2.12 -11.48 -15.44
N PHE A 87 2.25 -11.67 -14.13
CA PHE A 87 2.81 -12.88 -13.54
C PHE A 87 2.19 -13.14 -12.16
N ASP A 88 2.14 -14.41 -11.79
CA ASP A 88 1.55 -14.83 -10.52
C ASP A 88 2.58 -14.86 -9.39
N VAL A 89 2.17 -14.34 -8.23
CA VAL A 89 2.91 -14.44 -6.97
C VAL A 89 2.01 -15.07 -5.92
N THR A 90 2.46 -16.17 -5.33
CA THR A 90 1.76 -16.82 -4.22
C THR A 90 2.40 -16.42 -2.89
N ILE A 91 1.61 -15.83 -1.99
CA ILE A 91 2.06 -15.43 -0.65
C ILE A 91 1.36 -16.33 0.38
N SER A 92 2.15 -17.04 1.19
CA SER A 92 1.66 -17.95 2.24
C SER A 92 2.07 -17.48 3.63
N GLY A 93 1.17 -17.63 4.61
CA GLY A 93 1.39 -17.22 5.99
C GLY A 93 1.11 -15.74 6.28
N ALA A 94 0.54 -15.01 5.33
CA ALA A 94 0.09 -13.63 5.54
C ALA A 94 -1.26 -13.58 6.27
N VAL A 95 -1.52 -12.45 6.94
CA VAL A 95 -2.80 -12.14 7.58
C VAL A 95 -3.53 -11.12 6.72
N ARG A 96 -4.85 -11.29 6.55
CA ARG A 96 -5.66 -10.34 5.77
C ARG A 96 -5.68 -8.96 6.43
N ALA A 97 -5.48 -7.94 5.62
CA ALA A 97 -5.68 -6.54 5.97
C ALA A 97 -7.03 -6.06 5.45
N PRO A 98 -7.65 -5.04 6.06
CA PRO A 98 -8.74 -4.36 5.39
C PRO A 98 -8.24 -3.76 4.09
N MET A 99 -8.91 -4.08 3.00
CA MET A 99 -8.57 -3.58 1.68
C MET A 99 -9.85 -3.28 0.94
N PHE A 100 -9.97 -2.05 0.46
CA PHE A 100 -11.02 -1.65 -0.45
C PHE A 100 -10.39 -1.32 -1.79
N VAL A 101 -10.86 -1.93 -2.86
CA VAL A 101 -10.45 -1.60 -4.22
C VAL A 101 -11.68 -1.15 -5.01
N LEU A 102 -11.64 0.08 -5.52
CA LEU A 102 -12.72 0.66 -6.28
C LEU A 102 -13.03 -0.22 -7.51
N ASN A 103 -14.31 -0.47 -7.75
CA ASN A 103 -14.83 -1.36 -8.80
C ASN A 103 -14.54 -2.88 -8.62
N GLU A 104 -13.83 -3.29 -7.57
CA GLU A 104 -13.63 -4.71 -7.25
C GLU A 104 -14.29 -5.11 -5.92
N THR A 105 -14.21 -4.25 -4.90
CA THR A 105 -14.84 -4.45 -3.60
C THR A 105 -16.15 -3.66 -3.54
N SER A 106 -17.28 -4.34 -3.30
CA SER A 106 -18.55 -3.63 -3.07
C SER A 106 -18.62 -3.04 -1.66
N ASP A 107 -19.40 -1.98 -1.45
CA ASP A 107 -19.68 -1.45 -0.10
C ASP A 107 -20.29 -2.52 0.81
N PHE A 108 -21.04 -3.48 0.26
CA PHE A 108 -21.57 -4.61 1.03
C PHE A 108 -20.44 -5.50 1.55
N GLU A 109 -19.51 -5.93 0.70
CA GLU A 109 -18.36 -6.73 1.11
C GLU A 109 -17.45 -5.96 2.06
N TRP A 110 -17.27 -4.66 1.80
CA TRP A 110 -16.53 -3.76 2.67
C TRP A 110 -17.10 -3.74 4.09
N ILE A 111 -18.41 -3.44 4.23
CA ILE A 111 -19.08 -3.29 5.53
C ILE A 111 -19.14 -4.61 6.31
N TYR A 112 -19.39 -5.72 5.62
CA TYR A 112 -19.71 -7.00 6.27
C TYR A 112 -18.55 -8.01 6.28
N SER A 113 -17.41 -7.70 5.67
CA SER A 113 -16.22 -8.58 5.64
C SER A 113 -14.92 -7.80 5.70
N GLU A 114 -14.63 -6.97 4.69
CA GLU A 114 -13.26 -6.52 4.44
C GLU A 114 -12.77 -5.52 5.48
N ARG A 115 -13.63 -4.56 5.89
CA ARG A 115 -13.23 -3.53 6.85
C ARG A 115 -12.87 -4.08 8.22
N ASP A 116 -13.30 -5.30 8.54
CA ASP A 116 -13.12 -5.97 9.84
C ASP A 116 -11.94 -6.95 9.87
N ASN A 117 -11.19 -7.09 8.76
CA ASN A 117 -9.95 -7.87 8.74
C ASN A 117 -8.93 -7.37 9.80
N PRO A 118 -8.13 -8.26 10.40
CA PRO A 118 -7.43 -7.99 11.67
C PRO A 118 -6.11 -7.22 11.56
N ALA A 119 -5.55 -7.02 10.35
CA ALA A 119 -4.28 -6.29 10.24
C ALA A 119 -4.42 -4.83 10.75
N PRO A 120 -3.32 -4.22 11.24
CA PRO A 120 -3.36 -2.87 11.81
C PRO A 120 -3.36 -1.75 10.77
N TRP A 121 -3.16 -2.07 9.49
CA TRP A 121 -3.11 -1.13 8.37
C TRP A 121 -4.12 -1.53 7.30
N THR A 122 -4.75 -0.52 6.71
CA THR A 122 -5.74 -0.65 5.63
C THR A 122 -5.18 -0.05 4.34
N GLU A 123 -5.58 -0.60 3.19
CA GLU A 123 -5.43 0.05 1.88
C GLU A 123 -6.79 0.42 1.31
N LEU A 124 -6.97 1.70 0.96
CA LEU A 124 -8.10 2.18 0.16
C LEU A 124 -7.56 2.57 -1.22
N VAL A 125 -8.02 1.89 -2.27
CA VAL A 125 -7.42 1.93 -3.61
C VAL A 125 -8.45 2.40 -4.64
N SER A 126 -8.09 3.43 -5.41
CA SER A 126 -8.75 3.82 -6.66
C SER A 126 -7.79 3.68 -7.86
N ASN A 127 -8.18 4.15 -9.04
CA ASN A 127 -7.32 4.11 -10.23
C ASN A 127 -6.17 5.12 -10.13
N ASN A 128 -6.42 6.27 -9.51
CA ASN A 128 -5.48 7.38 -9.42
C ASN A 128 -4.86 7.54 -8.03
N PHE A 129 -5.49 7.04 -6.95
CA PHE A 129 -5.02 7.26 -5.59
C PHE A 129 -5.07 6.02 -4.69
N ILE A 130 -4.06 5.87 -3.84
CA ILE A 130 -4.01 4.85 -2.79
C ILE A 130 -3.72 5.51 -1.44
N MET A 131 -4.58 5.23 -0.46
CA MET A 131 -4.38 5.64 0.93
C MET A 131 -4.09 4.44 1.82
N THR A 132 -2.94 4.47 2.47
CA THR A 132 -2.61 3.53 3.55
C THR A 132 -2.83 4.19 4.90
N VAL A 133 -3.83 3.72 5.66
CA VAL A 133 -4.26 4.32 6.93
C VAL A 133 -4.29 3.28 8.06
N PRO A 134 -4.16 3.68 9.34
CA PRO A 134 -4.38 2.77 10.45
C PRO A 134 -5.80 2.17 10.42
N SER A 135 -5.93 0.87 10.56
CA SER A 135 -7.23 0.20 10.36
C SER A 135 -8.31 0.56 11.37
N HIS A 136 -7.96 1.19 12.50
CA HIS A 136 -8.97 1.64 13.46
C HIS A 136 -9.75 2.85 12.97
N GLU A 137 -9.17 3.66 12.07
CA GLU A 137 -9.78 4.86 11.50
C GLU A 137 -10.93 4.54 10.54
N ILE A 138 -10.92 3.33 9.96
CA ILE A 138 -11.85 2.95 8.88
C ILE A 138 -12.95 1.99 9.31
N ARG A 139 -12.99 1.57 10.59
CA ARG A 139 -13.98 0.57 11.06
C ARG A 139 -15.42 1.09 10.91
N GLU A 140 -15.58 2.41 10.96
CA GLU A 140 -16.86 3.10 10.77
C GLU A 140 -16.97 3.77 9.39
N LEU A 141 -16.13 3.41 8.42
CA LEU A 141 -16.28 3.85 7.03
C LEU A 141 -17.34 2.97 6.34
N TYR A 142 -18.46 3.56 5.94
CA TYR A 142 -19.61 2.84 5.34
C TYR A 142 -19.78 3.07 3.84
N ASN A 143 -19.13 4.09 3.28
CA ASN A 143 -19.28 4.55 1.90
C ASN A 143 -17.92 4.61 1.20
N ALA A 144 -17.15 3.53 1.30
CA ALA A 144 -15.79 3.47 0.77
C ALA A 144 -15.77 3.63 -0.75
N ALA A 145 -16.75 3.10 -1.47
CA ALA A 145 -16.89 3.30 -2.91
C ALA A 145 -17.01 4.80 -3.25
N ALA A 146 -17.98 5.49 -2.67
CA ALA A 146 -18.21 6.91 -2.94
C ALA A 146 -17.02 7.79 -2.52
N LEU A 147 -16.34 7.45 -1.42
CA LEU A 147 -15.11 8.13 -1.00
C LEU A 147 -14.00 7.97 -2.05
N MET A 148 -13.75 6.74 -2.50
CA MET A 148 -12.67 6.48 -3.44
C MET A 148 -13.00 6.96 -4.85
N GLU A 149 -14.27 7.01 -5.26
CA GLU A 149 -14.72 7.68 -6.49
C GLU A 149 -14.39 9.17 -6.45
N TRP A 150 -14.66 9.84 -5.32
CA TRP A 150 -14.36 11.26 -5.16
C TRP A 150 -12.86 11.54 -5.24
N TRP A 151 -12.03 10.72 -4.58
CA TRP A 151 -10.57 10.84 -4.68
C TRP A 151 -10.06 10.54 -6.10
N ASP A 152 -10.65 9.57 -6.80
CA ASP A 152 -10.30 9.24 -8.17
C ASP A 152 -10.56 10.41 -9.13
N GLU A 153 -11.71 11.07 -8.97
CA GLU A 153 -12.10 12.27 -9.72
C GLU A 153 -11.19 13.45 -9.38
N ALA A 154 -10.90 13.68 -8.10
CA ALA A 154 -10.03 14.76 -7.65
C ALA A 154 -8.64 14.70 -8.29
N LEU A 155 -7.98 13.54 -8.27
CA LEU A 155 -6.67 13.38 -8.91
C LEU A 155 -6.78 13.37 -10.44
N SER A 156 -7.87 12.88 -11.02
CA SER A 156 -8.07 13.00 -12.47
C SER A 156 -8.10 14.46 -12.93
N MET A 157 -8.73 15.35 -12.16
CA MET A 157 -8.74 16.79 -12.46
C MET A 157 -7.34 17.41 -12.34
N GLU A 158 -6.55 16.98 -11.36
CA GLU A 158 -5.16 17.42 -11.20
C GLU A 158 -4.28 16.99 -12.38
N HIS A 159 -4.40 15.72 -12.80
CA HIS A 159 -3.69 15.19 -13.96
C HIS A 159 -4.07 15.94 -15.26
N GLU A 160 -5.37 16.24 -15.45
CA GLU A 160 -5.87 17.02 -16.59
C GLU A 160 -5.27 18.44 -16.59
N LEU A 161 -5.25 19.11 -15.43
CA LEU A 161 -4.68 20.45 -15.29
C LEU A 161 -3.18 20.48 -15.58
N TYR A 162 -2.46 19.43 -15.19
CA TYR A 162 -1.04 19.28 -15.50
C TYR A 162 -0.80 19.02 -17.00
N GLY A 163 -1.78 18.43 -17.70
CA GLY A 163 -1.75 18.22 -19.15
C GLY A 163 -0.84 17.08 -19.61
N TYR A 164 -0.50 16.16 -18.70
CA TYR A 164 0.32 14.99 -19.00
C TYR A 164 -0.53 13.72 -18.88
N GLU A 165 -1.05 13.28 -20.02
CA GLU A 165 -1.84 12.04 -20.12
C GLU A 165 -1.19 11.05 -21.11
N PRO A 166 -1.13 9.74 -20.76
CA PRO A 166 -1.62 9.15 -19.51
C PRO A 166 -0.70 9.46 -18.31
N TRP A 167 -1.30 9.61 -17.13
CA TRP A 167 -0.52 9.76 -15.89
C TRP A 167 0.29 8.48 -15.62
N PRO A 168 1.58 8.57 -15.28
CA PRO A 168 2.48 7.43 -15.40
C PRO A 168 2.38 6.41 -14.26
N ARG A 169 1.65 6.73 -13.18
CA ARG A 169 1.53 5.90 -11.97
C ARG A 169 0.30 6.27 -11.16
N VAL A 170 -0.12 5.40 -10.24
CA VAL A 170 -1.11 5.76 -9.20
C VAL A 170 -0.40 6.57 -8.11
N GLU A 171 -0.97 7.67 -7.61
CA GLU A 171 -0.39 8.38 -6.47
C GLU A 171 -0.71 7.67 -5.14
N ARG A 172 0.13 7.89 -4.12
CA ARG A 172 0.02 7.14 -2.85
C ARG A 172 0.36 7.99 -1.64
N ALA A 173 -0.49 7.87 -0.60
CA ALA A 173 -0.32 8.45 0.72
C ALA A 173 -0.16 7.37 1.80
N VAL A 174 0.71 7.61 2.78
CA VAL A 174 0.80 6.79 4.00
C VAL A 174 0.68 7.68 5.23
N PHE A 175 -0.29 7.36 6.08
CA PHE A 175 -0.59 8.11 7.29
C PHE A 175 0.05 7.46 8.51
N ASP A 176 0.77 8.21 9.32
CA ASP A 176 1.55 7.64 10.41
C ASP A 176 1.63 8.56 11.64
N VAL A 177 1.80 7.97 12.81
CA VAL A 177 1.85 8.68 14.11
C VAL A 177 3.05 9.61 14.22
N GLN A 178 4.09 9.36 13.43
CA GLN A 178 5.28 10.19 13.36
C GLN A 178 6.01 10.08 12.03
N ILE A 179 6.01 11.18 11.29
CA ILE A 179 6.75 11.35 10.03
C ILE A 179 8.08 12.10 10.20
N SER A 180 8.94 12.02 9.19
CA SER A 180 10.31 12.54 9.21
C SER A 180 10.36 14.07 9.16
N ALA A 181 9.38 14.74 8.56
CA ALA A 181 9.30 16.20 8.46
C ALA A 181 7.85 16.72 8.52
N GLY A 182 7.67 17.90 9.13
CA GLY A 182 6.40 18.64 9.04
C GLY A 182 5.15 17.91 9.54
N TRP A 183 4.02 18.26 8.92
CA TRP A 183 2.70 17.65 9.11
C TRP A 183 2.34 16.68 7.97
N MET A 184 2.79 17.02 6.75
CA MET A 184 2.85 16.19 5.58
C MET A 184 4.15 16.52 4.82
N HIS A 185 4.64 15.60 3.99
CA HIS A 185 5.71 15.89 3.04
C HIS A 185 5.68 14.96 1.82
N SER A 186 6.11 15.52 0.69
CA SER A 186 6.17 14.84 -0.60
C SER A 186 7.12 13.65 -0.61
N GLY A 187 6.83 12.74 -1.54
CA GLY A 187 7.53 11.48 -1.72
C GLY A 187 6.70 10.52 -2.57
N TYR A 188 7.15 9.27 -2.66
CA TYR A 188 6.31 8.21 -3.17
C TYR A 188 6.47 6.95 -2.32
N PRO A 189 5.52 6.65 -1.42
CA PRO A 189 4.37 7.49 -1.05
C PRO A 189 4.77 8.85 -0.44
N PHE A 190 3.89 9.84 -0.53
CA PHE A 190 3.96 10.98 0.37
C PHE A 190 3.50 10.55 1.77
N MET A 191 4.03 11.20 2.79
CA MET A 191 3.78 10.84 4.19
C MET A 191 2.95 11.93 4.86
N ALA A 192 1.95 11.54 5.64
CA ALA A 192 1.08 12.45 6.37
C ALA A 192 0.94 12.01 7.84
N HIS A 193 0.68 12.97 8.74
CA HIS A 193 0.37 12.63 10.13
C HIS A 193 -1.01 11.97 10.22
N ASP A 194 -1.11 10.87 10.96
CA ASP A 194 -2.35 10.10 11.16
C ASP A 194 -3.54 10.90 11.73
N LEU A 195 -3.28 11.99 12.44
CA LEU A 195 -4.30 12.93 12.92
C LEU A 195 -5.12 13.60 11.80
N SER A 196 -4.70 13.48 10.53
CA SER A 196 -5.47 13.97 9.38
C SER A 196 -6.42 12.92 8.81
N VAL A 197 -6.35 11.66 9.26
CA VAL A 197 -7.09 10.55 8.63
C VAL A 197 -8.59 10.74 8.76
N GLU A 198 -9.09 11.13 9.94
CA GLU A 198 -10.54 11.30 10.21
C GLU A 198 -11.20 12.22 9.17
N ASP A 199 -10.53 13.30 8.80
CA ASP A 199 -11.01 14.26 7.81
C ASP A 199 -10.86 13.71 6.37
N VAL A 200 -9.71 13.11 6.05
CA VAL A 200 -9.37 12.60 4.70
C VAL A 200 -10.25 11.43 4.27
N VAL A 201 -10.67 10.57 5.21
CA VAL A 201 -11.57 9.45 4.93
C VAL A 201 -13.05 9.81 5.06
N ASN A 202 -13.36 11.08 5.36
CA ASN A 202 -14.72 11.57 5.46
C ASN A 202 -15.14 12.28 4.16
N LEU A 203 -15.90 11.55 3.33
CA LEU A 203 -16.39 12.07 2.05
C LEU A 203 -17.11 13.41 2.18
N SER A 204 -17.99 13.57 3.17
CA SER A 204 -18.76 14.81 3.34
C SER A 204 -17.83 15.99 3.67
N TYR A 205 -16.83 15.75 4.53
CA TYR A 205 -15.84 16.77 4.86
C TYR A 205 -14.99 17.14 3.64
N MET A 206 -14.42 16.15 2.95
CA MET A 206 -13.58 16.36 1.78
C MET A 206 -14.31 17.07 0.64
N ALA A 207 -15.57 16.68 0.37
CA ALA A 207 -16.37 17.31 -0.67
C ALA A 207 -16.77 18.77 -0.34
N GLU A 208 -16.92 19.12 0.94
CA GLU A 208 -17.29 20.48 1.35
C GLU A 208 -16.06 21.40 1.52
N ASN A 209 -14.97 20.89 2.08
CA ASN A 209 -13.84 21.70 2.54
C ASN A 209 -12.56 21.48 1.71
N GLY A 210 -12.42 20.31 1.08
CA GLY A 210 -11.15 19.84 0.54
C GLY A 210 -10.07 19.69 1.63
N ASP A 211 -8.84 19.43 1.20
CA ASP A 211 -7.66 19.49 2.07
C ASP A 211 -6.47 20.05 1.27
N TRP A 212 -6.13 21.32 1.52
CA TRP A 212 -5.00 21.97 0.84
C TRP A 212 -3.67 21.24 1.07
N GLY A 213 -3.47 20.65 2.25
CA GLY A 213 -2.25 19.91 2.56
C GLY A 213 -2.12 18.68 1.67
N MET A 214 -3.18 17.87 1.59
CA MET A 214 -3.21 16.67 0.74
C MET A 214 -2.95 17.01 -0.72
N PHE A 215 -3.66 18.00 -1.27
CA PHE A 215 -3.49 18.44 -2.66
C PHE A 215 -2.16 19.13 -2.93
N HIS A 216 -1.46 19.63 -1.91
CA HIS A 216 -0.14 20.24 -2.08
C HIS A 216 0.98 19.19 -2.22
N GLU A 217 0.79 17.99 -1.65
CA GLU A 217 1.79 16.93 -1.64
C GLU A 217 1.65 15.93 -2.80
N LEU A 218 0.52 15.96 -3.51
CA LEU A 218 0.26 15.27 -4.78
C LEU A 218 0.96 16.00 -5.94
#